data_AF-A0A935CMQ4-F1
#
_entry.id   AF-A0A935CMQ4-F1
#
_cell.length_a   1.000
_cell.length_b   1.000
_cell.length_c   1.000
_cell.angle_alpha   90.00
_cell.angle_beta   90.00
_cell.angle_gamma   90.00
#
_symmetry.space_group_name_H-M   'P 1'
#
loop_
_entity.id
_entity.type
_entity.pdbx_description
1 polymer ?
#
loop_
_entity_poly.entity_id
_entity_poly.type
_entity_poly.pdbx_seq_one_letter_code
_entity_poly.pdbx_strand_id
1 'polypeptide(L)' 'MPKEIYPSSYQCDCGHQSDFVENTIREAKKMSHKKKIYLGDSESDEHTIVFYKGEMVEIICPRAGVK' A
#
# COMPACT_ATOMS: atom_id res chain seq x y z
N MET A 1 5.36 -12.12 2.74
CA MET A 1 4.03 -11.78 2.22
C MET A 1 3.67 -10.39 2.72
N PRO A 2 3.31 -9.44 1.82
CA PRO A 2 2.98 -8.08 2.22
C PRO A 2 1.84 -8.09 3.23
N LYS A 3 1.95 -7.28 4.28
CA LYS A 3 1.05 -7.32 5.43
C LYS A 3 0.45 -5.96 5.71
N GLU A 4 -0.87 -5.92 5.84
CA GLU A 4 -1.56 -4.77 6.44
C GLU A 4 -1.40 -4.80 7.96
N ILE A 5 -1.00 -3.68 8.53
CA ILE A 5 -0.92 -3.42 9.96
C ILE A 5 -1.95 -2.33 10.27
N TYR A 6 -3.07 -2.73 10.86
CA TYR A 6 -4.16 -1.82 11.20
C TYR A 6 -3.64 -0.69 12.12
N PRO A 7 -4.05 0.57 11.92
CA PRO A 7 -5.10 1.03 10.99
C PRO A 7 -4.63 1.49 9.62
N SER A 8 -3.35 1.84 9.44
CA SER A 8 -2.90 2.56 8.26
C SER A 8 -1.43 2.34 7.89
N SER A 9 -0.86 1.22 8.32
CA SER A 9 0.52 0.86 8.05
C SER A 9 0.59 -0.41 7.19
N TYR A 10 1.61 -0.51 6.34
CA TYR A 10 1.78 -1.63 5.42
C TYR A 10 3.23 -2.07 5.40
N GLN A 11 3.49 -3.36 5.61
CA GLN A 11 4.83 -3.91 5.58
C GLN A 11 5.05 -4.69 4.29
N CYS A 12 6.08 -4.29 3.54
CA CYS A 12 6.57 -4.98 2.36
C CYS A 12 7.52 -6.13 2.73
N ASP A 13 7.66 -7.09 1.83
CA ASP A 13 8.55 -8.25 1.99
C ASP A 13 10.04 -7.87 2.01
N CYS A 14 10.39 -6.70 1.49
CA CYS A 14 11.75 -6.15 1.59
C CYS A 14 12.07 -5.61 2.99
N GLY A 15 11.12 -5.62 3.92
CA GLY A 15 11.24 -5.08 5.28
C GLY A 15 10.81 -3.62 5.43
N HIS A 16 10.51 -2.92 4.31
CA HIS A 16 10.02 -1.55 4.35
C HIS A 16 8.61 -1.46 4.95
N GLN A 17 8.38 -0.45 5.77
CA GLN A 17 7.05 -0.12 6.30
C GLN A 17 6.60 1.22 5.75
N SER A 18 5.43 1.24 5.13
CA SER A 18 4.78 2.44 4.63
C SER A 18 3.69 2.86 5.62
N ASP A 19 3.85 4.02 6.24
CA ASP A 19 2.91 4.59 7.21
C ASP A 19 2.09 5.71 6.56
N PHE A 20 0.77 5.59 6.65
CA PHE A 20 -0.16 6.56 6.09
C PHE A 20 -1.04 7.18 7.16
N VAL A 21 -1.60 8.35 6.86
CA VAL A 21 -2.69 8.93 7.66
C VAL A 21 -3.93 8.03 7.50
N GLU A 22 -4.57 7.66 8.61
CA GLU A 22 -5.74 6.77 8.62
C GLU A 22 -6.85 7.21 7.67
N ASN A 23 -7.12 8.52 7.61
CA ASN A 23 -8.14 9.06 6.72
C ASN A 23 -7.83 8.81 5.23
N THR A 24 -6.55 8.84 4.85
CA THR A 24 -6.11 8.52 3.48
C THR A 24 -6.41 7.07 3.14
N ILE A 25 -6.12 6.15 4.06
CA ILE A 25 -6.42 4.72 3.87
C ILE A 25 -7.92 4.45 3.82
N ARG A 26 -8.70 5.11 4.69
CA ARG A 26 -10.16 5.01 4.67
C ARG A 26 -10.75 5.43 3.32
N GLU A 27 -10.31 6.58 2.78
CA GLU A 27 -10.77 7.03 1.47
C GLU A 27 -10.25 6.14 0.34
N ALA A 28 -8.99 5.67 0.40
CA ALA A 28 -8.44 4.74 -0.57
C ALA A 28 -9.24 3.42 -0.64
N LYS A 29 -9.53 2.80 0.51
CA LYS A 29 -10.37 1.60 0.60
C LYS A 29 -11.78 1.85 0.05
N LYS A 30 -12.41 2.95 0.45
CA LYS A 30 -13.74 3.34 -0.06
C LYS A 30 -13.76 3.51 -1.58
N MET A 31 -12.78 4.22 -2.15
CA MET A 31 -12.65 4.40 -3.58
C MET A 31 -12.35 3.08 -4.31
N SER A 32 -11.63 2.17 -3.64
CA SER A 32 -11.22 0.88 -4.22
C SER A 32 -12.35 -0.10 -4.50
N HIS A 33 -13.54 0.11 -3.94
CA HIS A 33 -14.73 -0.67 -4.28
C HIS A 33 -15.16 -0.49 -5.75
N LYS A 34 -14.82 0.66 -6.37
CA LYS A 34 -15.22 0.97 -7.75
C LYS A 34 -14.11 0.72 -8.78
N LYS A 35 -12.84 0.89 -8.39
CA LYS A 35 -11.67 0.76 -9.28
C LYS A 35 -10.42 0.40 -8.47
N LYS A 36 -9.35 -0.06 -9.11
CA LYS A 36 -8.05 -0.17 -8.43
C LYS A 36 -7.54 1.21 -8.00
N ILE A 37 -7.00 1.30 -6.80
CA ILE A 37 -6.35 2.49 -6.25
C ILE A 37 -4.88 2.16 -5.98
N TYR A 38 -4.01 3.09 -6.33
CA TYR A 38 -2.57 3.02 -6.13
C TYR A 38 -2.18 4.19 -5.23
N LEU A 39 -1.53 3.90 -4.10
CA LEU A 39 -1.15 4.88 -3.11
C LEU A 39 0.34 4.72 -2.80
N GLY A 40 1.16 5.67 -3.28
CA GLY A 40 2.58 5.74 -2.99
C GLY A 40 2.85 6.33 -1.62
N ASP A 41 3.90 5.86 -0.95
CA ASP A 41 4.31 6.34 0.38
C ASP A 41 5.20 7.59 0.37
N SER A 42 5.51 8.14 -0.81
CA SER A 42 6.31 9.36 -0.98
C SER A 42 7.75 9.28 -0.44
N GLU A 43 8.25 8.06 -0.22
CA GLU A 43 9.64 7.81 0.16
C GLU A 43 10.57 7.74 -1.06
N SER A 44 11.89 7.82 -0.85
CA SER A 44 12.86 7.78 -1.97
C SER A 44 12.85 6.43 -2.72
N ASP A 45 12.62 5.33 -1.99
CA ASP A 45 12.31 4.01 -2.54
C ASP A 45 10.79 3.79 -2.46
N GLU A 46 10.02 4.60 -3.21
CA GLU A 46 8.56 4.66 -3.07
C GLU A 46 7.91 3.28 -3.25
N HIS A 47 7.21 2.82 -2.20
CA HIS A 47 6.36 1.64 -2.28
C HIS A 47 4.94 2.06 -2.57
N THR A 48 4.29 1.38 -3.52
CA THR A 48 2.89 1.65 -3.87
C THR A 48 1.98 0.57 -3.31
N ILE A 49 1.08 0.96 -2.41
CA ILE A 49 0.03 0.08 -1.89
C ILE A 49 -1.13 0.04 -2.89
N VAL A 50 -1.54 -1.15 -3.29
CA VAL A 50 -2.64 -1.37 -4.24
C VAL A 50 -3.87 -1.82 -3.47
N PHE A 51 -4.97 -1.10 -3.66
CA PHE A 51 -6.28 -1.45 -3.09
C PHE A 51 -7.26 -1.86 -4.17
N TYR A 52 -8.07 -2.88 -3.89
CA TYR A 52 -9.19 -3.30 -4.71
C TYR A 52 -10.29 -3.94 -3.87
N LYS A 53 -11.56 -3.65 -4.20
CA LYS A 53 -12.75 -4.16 -3.48
C LYS A 53 -12.79 -3.87 -1.97
N GLY A 54 -12.11 -2.82 -1.52
CA GLY A 54 -12.07 -2.41 -0.10
C GLY A 54 -10.86 -2.96 0.66
N GLU A 55 -10.00 -3.74 0.01
CA GLU A 55 -8.89 -4.46 0.64
C GLU A 55 -7.56 -4.10 -0.01
N MET A 56 -6.47 -4.21 0.75
CA MET A 56 -5.11 -4.20 0.18
C MET A 56 -4.88 -5.54 -0.51
N VAL A 57 -4.42 -5.51 -1.75
CA VAL A 57 -4.21 -6.71 -2.57
C VAL A 57 -2.76 -6.93 -2.99
N GLU A 58 -1.95 -5.86 -3.00
CA GLU A 58 -0.55 -5.91 -3.45
C GLU A 58 0.23 -4.72 -2.90
N ILE A 59 1.55 -4.90 -2.74
CA ILE A 59 2.52 -3.81 -2.54
C ILE A 59 3.52 -3.88 -3.69
N ILE A 60 3.56 -2.86 -4.53
CA ILE A 60 4.56 -2.73 -5.58
C ILE A 60 5.85 -2.22 -4.92
N CYS A 61 6.85 -3.09 -4.87
CA CYS A 61 8.16 -2.79 -4.29
C CYS A 61 9.12 -2.35 -5.41
N PRO A 62 9.81 -1.20 -5.30
CA PRO A 62 10.79 -0.76 -6.29
C PRO A 62 12.00 -1.70 -6.36
N ARG A 63 12.29 -2.41 -5.26
CA ARG A 63 13.40 -3.37 -5.17
C ARG A 63 13.09 -4.74 -5.78
N ALA A 64 11.81 -5.05 -6.06
CA ALA A 64 11.40 -6.37 -6.57
C ALA A 64 11.83 -6.65 -8.03
N GLY A 65 12.46 -5.68 -8.70
CA GLY A 65 13.04 -5.83 -10.05
C GLY A 65 14.58 -5.86 -10.10
N VAL A 66 15.28 -5.67 -8.98
CA VAL A 66 16.75 -5.71 -8.93
C VAL A 66 17.17 -7.15 -8.67
N LYS A 67 17.40 -7.90 -9.74
CA LYS A 67 18.17 -9.16 -9.70
C LYS A 67 19.64 -8.87 -9.89
#